data_AF-A0A935FNB3-F1
#
_entry.id   AF-A0A935FNB3-F1
#
_cell.length_a   1.000
_cell.length_b   1.000
_cell.length_c   1.000
_cell.angle_alpha   90.00
_cell.angle_beta   90.00
_cell.angle_gamma   90.00
#
_symmetry.space_group_name_H-M   'P 1'
#
loop_
_entity.id
_entity.type
_entity.pdbx_description
1 polymer ?
#
loop_
_entity_poly.entity_id
_entity_poly.type
_entity_poly.pdbx_seq_one_letter_code
_entity_poly.pdbx_strand_id
1 'polypeptide(L)'
;METNVFGEPLTKCGTDPVTGFARNGCCDSSDHDSGLHIVCAVMTDEFLDFSYLHGNDLKTPYPDGGFPGLKAGDRWCLCAARWLEALDAGVAPPVVLEGTNEKMLEFISLEELVLYAFKEYGLNP
;
A
#
# COMPACT_ATOMS: atom_id res chain seq x y z
N MET A 1 -0.76 -13.57 -14.30
CA MET A 1 -1.52 -13.22 -13.09
C MET A 1 -0.47 -12.86 -12.07
N GLU A 2 -0.59 -11.68 -11.48
CA GLU A 2 0.32 -11.27 -10.42
C GLU A 2 0.07 -12.12 -9.16
N THR A 3 1.13 -12.33 -8.40
CA THR A 3 1.12 -13.08 -7.15
C THR A 3 1.40 -12.16 -5.97
N ASN A 4 0.85 -12.52 -4.81
CA ASN A 4 1.12 -11.87 -3.55
C ASN A 4 2.41 -12.40 -2.91
N VAL A 5 2.81 -11.84 -1.76
CA VAL A 5 4.01 -12.24 -1.02
C VAL A 5 4.03 -13.71 -0.53
N PHE A 6 2.93 -14.45 -0.67
CA PHE A 6 2.85 -15.88 -0.38
C PHE A 6 2.95 -16.76 -1.65
N GLY A 7 3.10 -16.16 -2.83
CA GLY A 7 3.07 -16.86 -4.12
C GLY A 7 1.66 -17.26 -4.58
N GLU A 8 0.62 -16.74 -3.93
CA GLU A 8 -0.79 -16.97 -4.28
C GLU A 8 -1.32 -15.85 -5.18
N PRO A 9 -2.46 -16.03 -5.88
CA PRO A 9 -3.03 -14.95 -6.70
C PRO A 9 -3.22 -13.64 -5.92
N LEU A 10 -2.79 -12.52 -6.51
CA LEU A 10 -2.89 -11.21 -5.88
C LEU A 10 -4.36 -10.80 -5.66
N THR A 11 -4.70 -10.43 -4.41
CA THR A 11 -6.04 -9.96 -4.06
C THR A 11 -6.20 -8.46 -4.29
N LYS A 12 -7.45 -8.00 -4.40
CA LYS A 12 -7.74 -6.57 -4.49
C LYS A 12 -7.35 -5.86 -3.19
N CYS A 13 -6.65 -4.74 -3.33
CA CYS A 13 -6.30 -3.87 -2.23
C CYS A 13 -7.47 -2.95 -1.82
N GLY A 14 -8.06 -2.24 -2.78
CA GLY A 14 -9.12 -1.24 -2.50
C GLY A 14 -9.90 -0.81 -3.74
N THR A 15 -11.21 -0.65 -3.58
CA THR A 15 -12.12 -0.21 -4.67
C THR A 15 -12.90 1.05 -4.34
N ASP A 16 -12.86 1.53 -3.10
CA ASP A 16 -13.43 2.79 -2.67
C ASP A 16 -12.58 3.36 -1.54
N PRO A 17 -11.60 4.23 -1.84
CA PRO A 17 -11.25 4.72 -3.17
C PRO A 17 -10.59 3.64 -4.06
N VAL A 18 -10.76 3.74 -5.38
CA VAL A 18 -10.07 2.84 -6.33
C VAL A 18 -8.57 3.14 -6.33
N THR A 19 -7.78 2.11 -6.01
CA THR A 19 -6.32 2.23 -5.93
C THR A 19 -5.59 1.48 -7.07
N GLY A 20 -4.27 1.36 -6.95
CA GLY A 20 -3.38 0.75 -7.93
C GLY A 20 -2.94 1.74 -9.01
N PHE A 21 -1.72 1.56 -9.53
CA PHE A 21 -1.19 2.39 -10.62
C PHE A 21 -2.12 2.36 -11.84
N ALA A 22 -2.60 1.16 -12.21
CA ALA A 22 -3.56 0.96 -13.30
C ALA A 22 -5.02 1.33 -12.95
N ARG A 23 -5.29 1.81 -11.73
CA ARG A 23 -6.64 2.12 -11.22
C ARG A 23 -7.64 0.97 -11.37
N ASN A 24 -7.18 -0.26 -11.11
CA ASN A 24 -7.99 -1.48 -11.15
C ASN A 24 -8.28 -2.06 -9.74
N GLY A 25 -7.76 -1.40 -8.69
CA GLY A 25 -7.89 -1.82 -7.30
C GLY A 25 -6.86 -2.84 -6.82
N CYS A 26 -5.89 -3.21 -7.64
CA CYS A 26 -4.80 -4.15 -7.30
C CYS A 26 -3.45 -3.45 -7.30
N CYS A 27 -2.51 -3.94 -6.49
CA CYS A 27 -1.14 -3.44 -6.42
C CYS A 27 -0.25 -4.22 -7.40
N ASP A 28 -0.67 -4.30 -8.66
CA ASP A 28 0.04 -5.03 -9.71
C ASP A 28 1.39 -4.37 -10.02
N SER A 29 2.39 -5.18 -10.37
CA SER A 29 3.64 -4.65 -10.89
C SER A 29 3.47 -4.18 -12.36
N SER A 30 4.24 -3.19 -12.79
CA SER A 30 4.25 -2.73 -14.18
C SER A 30 5.59 -2.11 -14.54
N ASP A 31 6.11 -2.41 -15.73
CA ASP A 31 7.32 -1.76 -16.26
C ASP A 31 7.13 -0.25 -16.52
N HIS A 32 5.88 0.21 -16.57
CA HIS A 32 5.54 1.63 -16.71
C HIS A 32 5.37 2.35 -15.37
N ASP A 33 5.35 1.61 -14.26
CA ASP A 33 5.23 2.17 -12.92
C ASP A 33 6.62 2.24 -12.24
N SER A 34 7.34 3.33 -12.50
CA SER A 34 8.63 3.57 -11.85
C SER A 34 8.53 3.75 -10.34
N GLY A 35 7.33 4.05 -9.81
CA GLY A 35 7.08 4.16 -8.38
C GLY A 35 6.93 2.81 -7.69
N LEU A 36 6.65 1.74 -8.44
CA LEU A 36 6.33 0.41 -7.93
C LEU A 36 5.24 0.48 -6.85
N HIS A 37 4.01 0.81 -7.25
CA HIS A 37 2.82 0.84 -6.38
C HIS A 37 2.35 -0.58 -6.05
N ILE A 38 3.21 -1.34 -5.36
CA ILE A 38 3.07 -2.78 -5.13
C ILE A 38 2.73 -3.16 -3.69
N VAL A 39 2.65 -2.18 -2.78
CA VAL A 39 2.37 -2.43 -1.35
C VAL A 39 0.94 -2.04 -1.01
N CYS A 40 0.08 -3.01 -0.68
CA CYS A 40 -1.25 -2.69 -0.19
C CYS A 40 -1.19 -2.32 1.29
N ALA A 41 -1.31 -1.03 1.60
CA ALA A 41 -1.25 -0.53 2.96
C ALA A 41 -2.59 0.03 3.44
N VAL A 42 -2.82 -0.03 4.74
CA VAL A 42 -3.94 0.63 5.43
C VAL A 42 -3.43 1.93 6.01
N MET A 43 -3.92 3.05 5.51
CA MET A 43 -3.44 4.36 5.91
C MET A 43 -3.63 4.61 7.40
N THR A 44 -2.66 5.26 8.02
CA THR A 44 -2.74 5.80 9.39
C THR A 44 -2.53 7.32 9.33
N ASP A 45 -3.04 8.06 10.31
CA ASP A 45 -2.82 9.51 10.35
C ASP A 45 -1.32 9.84 10.44
N GLU A 46 -0.57 9.04 11.21
CA GLU A 46 0.88 9.19 11.41
C GLU A 46 1.67 9.01 10.10
N PHE A 47 1.34 7.98 9.32
CA PHE A 47 1.93 7.78 7.99
C PHE A 47 1.55 8.91 7.03
N LEU A 48 0.28 9.32 7.01
CA LEU A 48 -0.20 10.34 6.09
C LEU A 48 0.47 11.71 6.37
N ASP A 49 0.66 12.07 7.63
CA ASP A 49 1.38 13.27 8.04
C ASP A 49 2.87 13.17 7.69
N PHE A 50 3.50 12.03 7.98
CA PHE A 50 4.88 11.77 7.60
C PHE A 50 5.09 11.89 6.08
N SER A 51 4.25 11.22 5.30
CA SER A 51 4.29 11.20 3.83
C SER A 51 4.15 12.60 3.26
N TYR A 52 3.20 13.40 3.78
CA TYR A 52 3.03 14.80 3.38
C TYR A 52 4.29 15.62 3.63
N LEU A 53 4.90 15.52 4.82
CA LEU A 53 6.12 16.23 5.17
C LEU A 53 7.34 15.80 4.33
N HIS A 54 7.32 14.59 3.78
CA HIS A 54 8.37 14.03 2.89
C HIS A 54 8.04 14.19 1.40
N GLY A 55 7.12 15.10 1.07
CA GLY A 55 6.82 15.49 -0.30
C GLY A 55 5.96 14.49 -1.08
N ASN A 56 5.26 13.59 -0.38
CA ASN A 56 4.27 12.68 -0.95
C ASN A 56 2.89 12.99 -0.36
N ASP A 57 2.22 13.99 -0.93
CA ASP A 57 0.90 14.42 -0.48
C ASP A 57 -0.19 13.43 -0.93
N LEU A 58 -0.59 12.58 0.02
CA LEU A 58 -1.71 11.65 -0.14
C LEU A 58 -2.99 12.13 0.55
N LYS A 59 -2.98 13.31 1.19
CA LYS A 59 -4.11 13.81 1.98
C LYS A 59 -4.94 14.82 1.21
N THR A 60 -4.31 15.65 0.40
CA THR A 60 -5.01 16.71 -0.35
C THR A 60 -5.76 16.10 -1.53
N PRO A 61 -7.09 16.30 -1.63
CA PRO A 61 -7.84 15.88 -2.80
C PRO A 61 -7.33 16.56 -4.08
N TYR A 62 -7.26 15.81 -5.18
CA TYR A 62 -7.02 16.32 -6.52
C TYR A 62 -8.18 15.91 -7.45
N PRO A 63 -9.31 16.66 -7.43
CA PRO A 63 -10.54 16.29 -8.13
C PRO A 63 -10.36 16.11 -9.63
N ASP A 64 -9.55 16.96 -10.27
CA ASP A 64 -9.29 16.92 -11.70
C ASP A 64 -8.52 15.65 -12.13
N GLY A 65 -7.79 15.03 -11.20
CA GLY A 65 -7.10 13.74 -11.40
C GLY A 65 -7.83 12.54 -10.80
N GLY A 66 -9.06 12.72 -10.30
CA GLY A 66 -9.84 11.63 -9.69
C GLY A 66 -9.26 11.08 -8.40
N PHE A 67 -8.44 11.85 -7.67
CA PHE A 67 -7.87 11.44 -6.39
C PHE A 67 -8.63 12.13 -5.24
N PRO A 68 -9.30 11.38 -4.36
CA PRO A 68 -10.16 11.97 -3.34
C PRO A 68 -9.41 12.51 -2.12
N GLY A 69 -8.10 12.25 -2.01
CA GLY A 69 -7.37 12.38 -0.75
C GLY A 69 -7.68 11.21 0.19
N LEU A 70 -6.67 10.71 0.88
CA LEU A 70 -6.76 9.56 1.77
C LEU A 70 -6.89 10.00 3.22
N LYS A 71 -7.53 9.14 4.01
CA LYS A 71 -7.67 9.24 5.47
C LYS A 71 -7.29 7.92 6.13
N ALA A 72 -7.08 7.94 7.45
CA ALA A 72 -6.84 6.72 8.20
C ALA A 72 -7.93 5.66 7.96
N GLY A 73 -7.50 4.42 7.77
CA GLY A 73 -8.37 3.29 7.45
C GLY A 73 -8.55 3.01 5.95
N ASP A 74 -8.26 3.97 5.06
CA ASP A 74 -8.30 3.72 3.62
C ASP A 74 -7.22 2.70 3.21
N ARG A 75 -7.54 1.83 2.27
CA ARG A 75 -6.55 0.92 1.65
C ARG A 75 -6.00 1.54 0.38
N TRP A 76 -4.67 1.54 0.24
CA TRP A 76 -4.01 2.13 -0.92
C TRP A 76 -2.72 1.40 -1.29
N CYS A 77 -2.49 1.27 -2.60
CA CYS A 77 -1.24 0.78 -3.16
C CYS A 77 -0.18 1.87 -3.07
N LEU A 78 0.78 1.71 -2.17
CA LEU A 78 1.91 2.61 -1.99
C LEU A 78 3.09 2.18 -2.86
N CYS A 79 3.88 3.17 -3.29
CA CYS A 79 5.23 2.94 -3.80
C CYS A 79 6.05 2.17 -2.78
N ALA A 80 6.74 1.10 -3.20
CA ALA A 80 7.62 0.31 -2.32
C ALA A 80 8.62 1.20 -1.55
N ALA A 81 9.27 2.13 -2.26
CA ALA A 81 10.24 3.05 -1.66
C ALA A 81 9.62 3.98 -0.59
N ARG A 82 8.35 4.41 -0.75
CA ARG A 82 7.68 5.27 0.23
C ARG A 82 7.25 4.51 1.47
N TRP A 83 6.88 3.24 1.31
CA TRP A 83 6.61 2.39 2.46
C TRP A 83 7.89 2.07 3.24
N LEU A 84 9.01 1.79 2.56
CA LEU A 84 10.33 1.59 3.18
C LEU A 84 10.86 2.86 3.88
N GLU A 85 10.67 4.04 3.29
CA GLU A 85 11.01 5.32 3.93
C GLU A 85 10.25 5.51 5.26
N ALA A 86 8.96 5.15 5.29
CA ALA A 86 8.16 5.18 6.51
C ALA A 86 8.57 4.09 7.52
N LEU A 87 9.04 2.94 7.04
CA LEU A 87 9.57 1.87 7.89
C LEU A 87 10.82 2.34 8.65
N ASP A 88 11.78 2.93 7.94
CA ASP A 88 13.01 3.47 8.53
C ASP A 88 12.72 4.59 9.56
N ALA A 89 11.65 5.36 9.33
CA ALA A 89 11.17 6.38 10.24
C ALA A 89 10.31 5.86 11.42
N GLY A 90 9.99 4.56 11.45
CA GLY A 90 9.19 3.95 12.51
C GLY A 90 7.68 4.23 12.42
N VAL A 91 7.19 4.71 11.28
CA VAL A 91 5.78 5.10 11.05
C VAL A 91 5.16 4.37 9.85
N ALA A 92 5.72 3.23 9.46
CA ALA A 92 5.17 2.41 8.37
C ALA A 92 3.71 2.00 8.66
N PRO A 93 2.79 2.23 7.70
CA PRO A 93 1.40 1.83 7.85
C PRO A 93 1.27 0.30 7.76
N PRO A 94 0.25 -0.30 8.42
CA PRO A 94 -0.03 -1.73 8.31
C PRO A 94 -0.23 -2.19 6.86
N VAL A 95 0.13 -3.43 6.55
CA VAL A 95 0.13 -4.01 5.21
C VAL A 95 -0.87 -5.15 5.10
N VAL A 96 -1.70 -5.16 4.06
CA VAL A 96 -2.50 -6.32 3.67
C VAL A 96 -1.62 -7.23 2.80
N LEU A 97 -1.14 -8.33 3.37
CA LEU A 97 -0.14 -9.19 2.73
C LEU A 97 -0.67 -9.85 1.45
N GLU A 98 -1.91 -10.32 1.47
CA GLU A 98 -2.57 -10.96 0.32
C GLU A 98 -2.80 -9.98 -0.84
N GLY A 99 -2.78 -8.67 -0.57
CA GLY A 99 -2.92 -7.60 -1.55
C GLY A 99 -1.58 -6.95 -1.96
N THR A 100 -0.46 -7.41 -1.40
CA THR A 100 0.88 -6.88 -1.67
C THR A 100 1.62 -7.80 -2.63
N ASN A 101 2.15 -7.24 -3.72
CA ASN A 101 2.81 -8.01 -4.78
C ASN A 101 4.08 -8.71 -4.26
N GLU A 102 4.37 -9.89 -4.80
CA GLU A 102 5.57 -10.67 -4.45
C GLU A 102 6.88 -9.90 -4.65
N LYS A 103 6.91 -8.94 -5.60
CA LYS A 103 8.08 -8.11 -5.89
C LYS A 103 8.54 -7.29 -4.69
N MET A 104 7.68 -7.06 -3.69
CA MET A 104 8.09 -6.41 -2.44
C MET A 104 9.21 -7.19 -1.72
N LEU A 105 9.26 -8.52 -1.91
CA LEU A 105 10.27 -9.40 -1.33
C LEU A 105 11.68 -9.21 -1.91
N GLU A 106 11.83 -8.45 -3.00
CA GLU A 106 13.14 -8.01 -3.49
C GLU A 106 13.77 -6.93 -2.58
N PHE A 107 12.96 -6.25 -1.76
CA PHE A 107 13.37 -5.11 -0.94
C PHE A 107 13.36 -5.37 0.57
N ILE A 108 12.50 -6.26 1.05
CA ILE A 108 12.35 -6.60 2.47
C ILE A 108 11.99 -8.07 2.65
N SER A 109 12.39 -8.69 3.75
CA SER A 109 12.02 -10.08 4.03
C SER A 109 10.52 -10.23 4.32
N LEU A 110 9.98 -11.42 4.06
CA LEU A 110 8.60 -11.74 4.41
C LEU A 110 8.40 -11.64 5.93
N GLU A 111 9.38 -12.10 6.70
CA GLU A 111 9.35 -12.07 8.16
C GLU A 111 9.21 -10.65 8.70
N GLU A 112 9.96 -9.69 8.15
CA GLU A 112 9.84 -8.28 8.51
C GLU A 112 8.49 -7.69 8.07
N LEU A 113 8.05 -8.00 6.84
CA LEU A 113 6.77 -7.50 6.33
C LEU A 113 5.57 -8.00 7.17
N VAL A 114 5.63 -9.24 7.66
CA VAL A 114 4.61 -9.84 8.54
C VAL A 114 4.48 -9.10 9.87
N LEU A 115 5.54 -8.45 10.38
CA LEU A 115 5.45 -7.63 11.60
C LEU A 115 4.46 -6.45 11.44
N TYR A 116 4.26 -6.01 10.21
CA TYR A 116 3.35 -4.92 9.84
C TYR A 116 2.02 -5.43 9.28
N ALA A 117 1.75 -6.73 9.32
CA ALA A 117 0.51 -7.29 8.80
C ALA A 117 -0.72 -6.63 9.42
N PHE A 118 -1.61 -6.11 8.58
CA PHE A 118 -2.89 -5.59 9.01
C PHE A 118 -3.76 -6.74 9.50
N LYS A 119 -4.14 -6.68 10.78
CA LYS A 119 -5.05 -7.65 11.40
C LYS A 119 -6.42 -7.01 11.50
N GLU A 120 -7.34 -7.46 10.66
CA GLU A 120 -8.72 -7.03 10.76
C GLU A 120 -9.33 -7.64 12.04
N TYR A 121 -9.46 -6.83 13.09
CA TYR A 121 -10.18 -7.24 14.29
C TYR A 121 -11.68 -7.25 13.98
N GLY A 122 -12.24 -8.40 13.59
CA GLY A 122 -13.68 -8.51 13.33
C GLY A 122 -14.21 -9.76 12.61
N LEU A 123 -13.36 -10.63 12.08
CA LEU A 123 -13.77 -11.93 11.55
C LEU A 123 -13.13 -13.03 12.39
N ASN A 124 -13.76 -13.35 13.52
CA ASN A 124 -13.63 -14.68 14.10
C ASN A 124 -14.28 -15.69 13.14
N PRO A 125 -13.74 -16.92 13.00
CA PRO A 125 -14.46 -18.01 12.35
C PRO A 125 -15.81 -18.31 13.03
#